data_AF-A0A6M8HX82-F1
#
_entry.id   AF-A0A6M8HX82-F1
#
_cell.length_a   1.000
_cell.length_b   1.000
_cell.length_c   1.000
_cell.angle_alpha   90.00
_cell.angle_beta   90.00
_cell.angle_gamma   90.00
#
_symmetry.space_group_name_H-M   'P 1'
#
loop_
_entity.id
_entity.type
_entity.pdbx_description
1 polymer ?
#
loop_
_entity_poly.entity_id
_entity_poly.type
_entity_poly.pdbx_seq_one_letter_code
_entity_poly.pdbx_strand_id
1 'polypeptide(L)'
;MPTKIVAGVIRPKILGRSRPPQLEERPSFAPLDATTRAGTLEIVMSASVSVTASSPSRASLDAVPWVDVAGNARAALFAGKRFTTMLREVIALRRGPGQLTMAEYFYYRLWDRPLSLKEKTRYVGKTALHGIHLACNDHAWYAVTQDKLLFHAAATGAGLPVPELLAVVHSSREAVGKPALATVEATASVLRDPALYPFFAKPIAGIYSLGAISADRLDTRARAYLGDGTDCSITDLAADLTADDGGMLIQRRLRPAVSIARDFGDRLWSIRLLVLLTDDGPQVTRAVAKIPAPGNVADNFWRPGNMIAAVNVGTGTTERVVRGTGMEMEVDFDHPETGKRLVGAVLPDWPQLLDVVQRAARTFPGVRTQSWDVALTDNGPVLLEVNWGGDLNLAQLAYGYGVLDERYAAHLRMNAYQKSKAQRRLGRLREAIRRD
;
A
#
# COMPACT_ATOMS: atom_id res chain seq x y z
N MET A 1 -0.50 41.78 -63.80
CA MET A 1 -0.46 41.01 -65.06
C MET A 1 0.46 41.73 -66.04
N PRO A 2 1.07 41.04 -67.04
CA PRO A 2 1.31 39.60 -67.15
C PRO A 2 2.59 39.29 -66.32
N THR A 3 3.73 38.67 -66.68
CA THR A 3 4.27 37.77 -67.76
C THR A 3 5.50 37.11 -67.07
N LYS A 4 5.85 35.80 -67.07
CA LYS A 4 5.62 34.59 -67.90
C LYS A 4 6.58 34.45 -69.10
N ILE A 5 7.47 33.44 -69.09
CA ILE A 5 7.93 32.55 -70.21
C ILE A 5 9.33 31.91 -69.97
N VAL A 6 9.37 30.55 -69.96
CA VAL A 6 10.32 29.57 -70.60
C VAL A 6 11.85 29.81 -70.47
N ALA A 7 12.75 28.92 -70.00
CA ALA A 7 12.94 27.45 -70.03
C ALA A 7 13.77 26.88 -71.22
N GLY A 8 14.68 25.93 -70.94
CA GLY A 8 15.66 25.33 -71.89
C GLY A 8 17.07 25.26 -71.25
N VAL A 9 17.60 24.14 -70.76
CA VAL A 9 17.95 22.84 -71.39
C VAL A 9 19.25 22.87 -72.20
N ILE A 10 20.32 22.28 -71.65
CA ILE A 10 21.44 21.68 -72.41
C ILE A 10 21.75 20.29 -71.83
N ARG A 11 21.85 19.31 -72.73
CA ARG A 11 22.30 17.91 -72.61
C ARG A 11 22.72 17.47 -74.03
N PRO A 12 23.40 16.32 -74.24
CA PRO A 12 24.30 15.58 -73.36
C PRO A 12 25.64 15.26 -74.07
N LYS A 13 26.48 14.41 -73.49
CA LYS A 13 27.19 13.37 -74.26
C LYS A 13 27.41 12.11 -73.42
N ILE A 14 27.34 10.94 -74.06
CA ILE A 14 27.42 9.59 -73.46
C ILE A 14 28.30 8.74 -74.37
N LEU A 15 29.23 7.97 -73.78
CA LEU A 15 29.86 6.72 -74.26
C LEU A 15 31.02 6.39 -73.27
N GLY A 16 31.36 5.14 -72.93
CA GLY A 16 30.83 3.83 -73.34
C GLY A 16 30.86 2.80 -72.18
N ARG A 17 30.74 1.49 -72.49
CA ARG A 17 30.50 0.41 -71.50
C ARG A 17 31.73 -0.48 -71.24
N SER A 18 31.83 -0.98 -69.99
CA SER A 18 32.55 -2.22 -69.60
C SER A 18 31.78 -2.94 -68.47
N ARG A 19 32.09 -4.21 -68.18
CA ARG A 19 31.30 -5.09 -67.28
C ARG A 19 31.59 -4.89 -65.78
N PRO A 20 30.62 -5.17 -64.87
CA PRO A 20 30.86 -5.33 -63.43
C PRO A 20 31.33 -6.77 -63.08
N PRO A 21 32.02 -6.97 -61.93
CA PRO A 21 32.31 -8.28 -61.36
C PRO A 21 31.10 -8.89 -60.61
N GLN A 22 31.26 -10.13 -60.14
CA GLN A 22 30.18 -11.01 -59.67
C GLN A 22 29.68 -10.75 -58.24
N LEU A 23 28.46 -11.22 -57.97
CA LEU A 23 27.92 -11.51 -56.64
C LEU A 23 28.11 -13.01 -56.34
N GLU A 24 28.50 -13.36 -55.12
CA GLU A 24 28.52 -14.75 -54.65
C GLU A 24 27.21 -15.15 -53.94
N GLU A 25 26.97 -16.45 -53.86
CA GLU A 25 25.63 -17.03 -53.64
C GLU A 25 25.37 -17.47 -52.19
N ARG A 26 24.09 -17.71 -51.88
CA ARG A 26 23.65 -18.40 -50.66
C ARG A 26 23.55 -19.91 -50.93
N PRO A 27 23.86 -20.78 -49.95
CA PRO A 27 23.20 -22.07 -49.82
C PRO A 27 21.93 -21.94 -48.96
N SER A 28 20.89 -22.72 -49.30
CA SER A 28 19.75 -23.02 -48.42
C SER A 28 19.54 -24.53 -48.37
N PHE A 29 19.00 -25.06 -47.27
CA PHE A 29 18.35 -26.37 -47.28
C PHE A 29 17.18 -26.42 -46.30
N ALA A 30 16.29 -27.38 -46.53
CA ALA A 30 14.98 -27.55 -45.91
C ALA A 30 14.88 -28.92 -45.19
N PRO A 31 13.80 -29.24 -44.45
CA PRO A 31 13.83 -30.22 -43.36
C PRO A 31 13.50 -31.66 -43.77
N LEU A 32 13.79 -32.61 -42.86
CA LEU A 32 12.95 -33.78 -42.56
C LEU A 32 13.34 -34.40 -41.19
N ASP A 33 12.76 -35.56 -40.83
CA ASP A 33 12.30 -35.84 -39.46
C ASP A 33 12.82 -37.16 -38.82
N ALA A 34 12.63 -37.28 -37.50
CA ALA A 34 12.47 -38.48 -36.67
C ALA A 34 13.69 -39.30 -36.13
N THR A 35 13.39 -39.98 -35.00
CA THR A 35 14.05 -41.15 -34.35
C THR A 35 15.32 -41.01 -33.47
N THR A 36 15.10 -40.88 -32.14
CA THR A 36 15.81 -41.57 -31.01
C THR A 36 17.34 -41.40 -30.81
N ARG A 37 17.93 -41.33 -29.60
CA ARG A 37 17.47 -41.72 -28.23
C ARG A 37 18.37 -41.10 -27.13
N ALA A 38 17.82 -40.97 -25.93
CA ALA A 38 18.48 -41.01 -24.60
C ALA A 38 19.71 -40.08 -24.34
N GLY A 39 19.45 -38.98 -23.62
CA GLY A 39 20.46 -38.12 -23.00
C GLY A 39 19.83 -37.31 -21.86
N THR A 40 19.38 -37.98 -20.80
CA THR A 40 18.50 -37.38 -19.77
C THR A 40 19.25 -36.42 -18.85
N LEU A 41 19.22 -35.14 -19.17
CA LEU A 41 19.42 -34.07 -18.19
C LEU A 41 18.09 -33.87 -17.45
N GLU A 42 17.96 -34.50 -16.28
CA GLU A 42 16.86 -34.19 -15.37
C GLU A 42 17.01 -32.75 -14.86
N ILE A 43 16.21 -31.84 -15.43
CA ILE A 43 15.93 -30.56 -14.78
C ILE A 43 15.14 -30.90 -13.53
N VAL A 44 15.84 -30.99 -12.39
CA VAL A 44 15.21 -31.12 -11.08
C VAL A 44 14.40 -29.86 -10.84
N MET A 45 13.09 -29.95 -11.11
CA MET A 45 12.13 -28.95 -10.67
C MET A 45 12.07 -29.02 -9.14
N SER A 46 12.92 -28.24 -8.47
CA SER A 46 12.69 -27.88 -7.09
C SER A 46 11.32 -27.18 -7.05
N ALA A 47 10.38 -27.77 -6.31
CA ALA A 47 9.07 -27.18 -6.12
C ALA A 47 9.25 -25.92 -5.26
N SER A 48 9.35 -24.76 -5.91
CA SER A 48 9.33 -23.48 -5.22
C SER A 48 8.07 -23.39 -4.38
N VAL A 49 8.21 -22.93 -3.13
CA VAL A 49 7.09 -22.83 -2.19
C VAL A 49 6.11 -21.81 -2.75
N SER A 50 5.03 -22.30 -3.35
CA SER A 50 4.09 -21.46 -4.08
C SER A 50 3.30 -20.60 -3.10
N VAL A 51 3.78 -19.38 -2.86
CA VAL A 51 3.11 -18.39 -2.03
C VAL A 51 1.64 -18.26 -2.43
N THR A 52 0.77 -18.32 -1.43
CA THR A 52 -0.68 -18.50 -1.56
C THR A 52 -1.35 -17.48 -2.49
N ALA A 53 -2.33 -17.98 -3.27
CA ALA A 53 -3.41 -17.24 -3.94
C ALA A 53 -3.03 -15.85 -4.49
N SER A 54 -2.44 -15.82 -5.70
CA SER A 54 -2.14 -14.64 -6.55
C SER A 54 -2.35 -13.27 -5.88
N SER A 55 -1.40 -12.86 -5.03
CA SER A 55 -1.51 -11.58 -4.33
C SER A 55 -1.58 -10.40 -5.33
N PRO A 56 -2.46 -9.40 -5.08
CA PRO A 56 -2.64 -8.27 -5.99
C PRO A 56 -1.35 -7.48 -6.15
N SER A 57 -1.00 -7.15 -7.40
CA SER A 57 0.24 -6.42 -7.70
C SER A 57 0.20 -5.02 -7.10
N ARG A 58 1.36 -4.46 -6.73
CA ARG A 58 1.51 -3.11 -6.17
C ARG A 58 0.72 -2.06 -6.96
N ALA A 59 0.86 -2.07 -8.29
CA ALA A 59 0.15 -1.16 -9.20
C ALA A 59 -1.39 -1.25 -9.12
N SER A 60 -1.95 -2.42 -8.78
CA SER A 60 -3.40 -2.59 -8.58
C SER A 60 -3.91 -2.04 -7.24
N LEU A 61 -3.05 -2.00 -6.21
CA LEU A 61 -3.38 -1.44 -4.88
C LEU A 61 -3.16 0.08 -4.83
N ASP A 62 -2.17 0.58 -5.58
CA ASP A 62 -1.94 2.02 -5.79
C ASP A 62 -3.08 2.70 -6.57
N ALA A 63 -3.82 1.94 -7.38
CA ALA A 63 -4.88 2.42 -8.27
C ALA A 63 -6.17 2.89 -7.55
N VAL A 64 -7.13 3.37 -8.36
CA VAL A 64 -8.53 3.55 -7.93
C VAL A 64 -9.10 2.16 -7.60
N PRO A 65 -9.72 1.95 -6.42
CA PRO A 65 -10.24 0.64 -6.04
C PRO A 65 -11.22 0.07 -7.06
N TRP A 66 -11.00 -1.19 -7.47
CA TRP A 66 -11.91 -1.91 -8.34
C TRP A 66 -13.18 -2.32 -7.57
N VAL A 67 -14.34 -2.15 -8.20
CA VAL A 67 -15.65 -2.65 -7.77
C VAL A 67 -16.50 -2.94 -9.00
N ASP A 68 -17.43 -3.89 -8.91
CA ASP A 68 -18.48 -4.03 -9.94
C ASP A 68 -19.44 -2.84 -9.88
N VAL A 69 -19.17 -1.83 -10.72
CA VAL A 69 -20.00 -0.64 -10.90
C VAL A 69 -21.42 -0.98 -11.40
N ALA A 70 -21.59 -2.05 -12.19
CA ALA A 70 -22.88 -2.42 -12.75
C ALA A 70 -23.77 -3.11 -11.70
N GLY A 71 -23.24 -4.09 -10.96
CA GLY A 71 -23.92 -4.71 -9.82
C GLY A 71 -24.23 -3.69 -8.72
N ASN A 72 -23.26 -2.86 -8.32
CA ASN A 72 -23.50 -1.82 -7.31
C ASN A 72 -24.60 -0.82 -7.76
N ALA A 73 -24.65 -0.43 -9.04
CA ALA A 73 -25.71 0.43 -9.56
C ALA A 73 -27.09 -0.28 -9.57
N ARG A 74 -27.14 -1.59 -9.87
CA ARG A 74 -28.37 -2.39 -9.78
C ARG A 74 -28.86 -2.51 -8.33
N ALA A 75 -27.97 -2.84 -7.39
CA ALA A 75 -28.29 -2.92 -5.96
C ALA A 75 -28.86 -1.60 -5.42
N ALA A 76 -28.24 -0.47 -5.79
CA ALA A 76 -28.73 0.85 -5.43
C ALA A 76 -30.14 1.14 -6.00
N LEU A 77 -30.42 0.70 -7.23
CA LEU A 77 -31.76 0.85 -7.83
C LEU A 77 -32.82 -0.03 -7.13
N PHE A 78 -32.47 -1.28 -6.75
CA PHE A 78 -33.34 -2.13 -5.94
C PHE A 78 -33.60 -1.54 -4.54
N ALA A 79 -32.61 -0.86 -3.95
CA ALA A 79 -32.77 -0.07 -2.73
C ALA A 79 -33.49 1.29 -2.94
N GLY A 80 -34.16 1.49 -4.08
CA GLY A 80 -34.97 2.68 -4.37
C GLY A 80 -34.18 3.95 -4.74
N LYS A 81 -32.84 3.89 -4.84
CA LYS A 81 -32.01 5.06 -5.18
C LYS A 81 -32.14 5.40 -6.67
N ARG A 82 -32.87 6.47 -6.99
CA ARG A 82 -33.05 6.96 -8.37
C ARG A 82 -31.72 7.18 -9.10
N PHE A 83 -31.57 6.60 -10.29
CA PHE A 83 -30.37 6.70 -11.13
C PHE A 83 -29.91 8.16 -11.37
N THR A 84 -30.86 9.05 -11.66
CA THR A 84 -30.59 10.48 -11.88
C THR A 84 -30.05 11.19 -10.64
N THR A 85 -30.41 10.74 -9.44
CA THR A 85 -29.82 11.23 -8.19
C THR A 85 -28.38 10.73 -8.04
N MET A 86 -28.11 9.44 -8.28
CA MET A 86 -26.74 8.90 -8.23
C MET A 86 -25.81 9.60 -9.22
N LEU A 87 -26.25 9.80 -10.47
CA LEU A 87 -25.46 10.49 -11.49
C LEU A 87 -25.16 11.95 -11.11
N ARG A 88 -26.13 12.67 -10.51
CA ARG A 88 -25.91 14.02 -9.96
C ARG A 88 -24.93 14.02 -8.80
N GLU A 89 -25.05 13.08 -7.87
CA GLU A 89 -24.09 12.91 -6.75
C GLU A 89 -22.68 12.65 -7.30
N VAL A 90 -22.48 11.66 -8.18
CA VAL A 90 -21.18 11.31 -8.77
C VAL A 90 -20.54 12.50 -9.52
N ILE A 91 -21.31 13.22 -10.34
CA ILE A 91 -20.82 14.39 -11.08
C ILE A 91 -20.39 15.51 -10.13
N ALA A 92 -21.16 15.76 -9.06
CA ALA A 92 -20.82 16.77 -8.05
C ALA A 92 -19.56 16.37 -7.26
N LEU A 93 -19.42 15.11 -6.88
CA LEU A 93 -18.26 14.60 -6.12
C LEU A 93 -16.98 14.60 -6.95
N ARG A 94 -17.05 14.21 -8.23
CA ARG A 94 -15.90 14.25 -9.17
C ARG A 94 -15.40 15.67 -9.44
N ARG A 95 -16.29 16.68 -9.38
CA ARG A 95 -15.97 18.11 -9.49
C ARG A 95 -15.59 18.75 -8.13
N GLY A 96 -16.00 18.13 -7.03
CA GLY A 96 -15.78 18.56 -5.64
C GLY A 96 -14.32 18.62 -5.22
N PRO A 97 -14.03 18.95 -3.94
CA PRO A 97 -12.66 19.09 -3.45
C PRO A 97 -11.89 17.77 -3.51
N GLY A 98 -12.48 16.66 -3.06
CA GLY A 98 -11.86 15.34 -3.04
C GLY A 98 -11.89 14.55 -4.36
N GLN A 99 -12.51 15.09 -5.42
CA GLN A 99 -12.50 14.55 -6.79
C GLN A 99 -12.92 13.07 -6.96
N LEU A 100 -13.82 12.56 -6.11
CA LEU A 100 -14.23 11.16 -6.05
C LEU A 100 -14.67 10.59 -7.41
N THR A 101 -14.21 9.40 -7.77
CA THR A 101 -14.65 8.66 -8.97
C THR A 101 -15.99 7.94 -8.76
N MET A 102 -16.58 7.42 -9.85
CA MET A 102 -17.77 6.58 -9.78
C MET A 102 -17.50 5.23 -9.10
N ALA A 103 -16.30 4.64 -9.30
CA ALA A 103 -15.87 3.45 -8.59
C ALA A 103 -15.79 3.71 -7.08
N GLU A 104 -15.13 4.79 -6.67
CA GLU A 104 -15.03 5.19 -5.25
C GLU A 104 -16.39 5.51 -4.61
N TYR A 105 -17.33 6.12 -5.35
CA TYR A 105 -18.71 6.34 -4.89
C TYR A 105 -19.42 5.03 -4.48
N PHE A 106 -19.20 3.97 -5.25
CA PHE A 106 -19.74 2.64 -4.96
C PHE A 106 -18.93 1.89 -3.90
N TYR A 107 -17.60 1.97 -3.93
CA TYR A 107 -16.69 1.40 -2.92
C TYR A 107 -17.01 1.85 -1.48
N TYR A 108 -17.25 3.15 -1.27
CA TYR A 108 -17.69 3.71 0.03
C TYR A 108 -19.21 3.56 0.29
N ARG A 109 -19.94 2.84 -0.58
CA ARG A 109 -21.40 2.63 -0.59
C ARG A 109 -22.22 3.91 -0.36
N LEU A 110 -21.84 5.02 -1.00
CA LEU A 110 -22.44 6.34 -0.73
C LEU A 110 -23.90 6.48 -1.17
N TRP A 111 -24.41 5.56 -2.00
CA TRP A 111 -25.82 5.54 -2.40
C TRP A 111 -26.76 5.18 -1.25
N ASP A 112 -26.31 4.27 -0.37
CA ASP A 112 -27.05 3.62 0.73
C ASP A 112 -27.13 4.48 1.99
N ARG A 113 -26.08 5.25 2.29
CA ARG A 113 -25.99 6.04 3.53
C ARG A 113 -26.88 7.29 3.48
N PRO A 114 -27.53 7.69 4.60
CA PRO A 114 -28.35 8.90 4.72
C PRO A 114 -27.52 10.21 4.78
N LEU A 115 -26.37 10.26 4.11
CA LEU A 115 -25.50 11.42 4.04
C LEU A 115 -26.00 12.43 3.01
N SER A 116 -26.03 13.71 3.38
CA SER A 116 -26.25 14.82 2.45
C SER A 116 -25.13 14.91 1.41
N LEU A 117 -25.39 15.60 0.29
CA LEU A 117 -24.36 15.86 -0.71
C LEU A 117 -23.16 16.64 -0.12
N LYS A 118 -23.40 17.52 0.86
CA LYS A 118 -22.34 18.28 1.56
C LYS A 118 -21.40 17.36 2.33
N GLU A 119 -21.93 16.37 3.04
CA GLU A 119 -21.12 15.38 3.76
C GLU A 119 -20.40 14.44 2.80
N LYS A 120 -21.07 14.01 1.72
CA LYS A 120 -20.42 13.24 0.65
C LYS A 120 -19.26 14.00 0.01
N THR A 121 -19.34 15.32 -0.16
CA THR A 121 -18.20 16.11 -0.68
C THR A 121 -16.99 16.19 0.25
N ARG A 122 -17.07 15.69 1.49
CA ARG A 122 -15.90 15.50 2.37
C ARG A 122 -15.06 14.27 2.01
N TYR A 123 -15.53 13.40 1.13
CA TYR A 123 -14.77 12.23 0.71
C TYR A 123 -13.67 12.60 -0.29
N VAL A 124 -12.45 12.14 0.00
CA VAL A 124 -11.24 12.30 -0.80
C VAL A 124 -10.96 10.99 -1.55
N GLY A 125 -10.85 11.07 -2.87
CA GLY A 125 -10.43 9.96 -3.72
C GLY A 125 -8.96 10.04 -4.14
N LYS A 126 -8.42 8.93 -4.65
CA LYS A 126 -7.02 8.75 -5.09
C LYS A 126 -6.55 9.86 -6.04
N THR A 127 -7.44 10.38 -6.90
CA THR A 127 -7.13 11.48 -7.82
C THR A 127 -6.74 12.79 -7.11
N ALA A 128 -7.36 13.13 -5.98
CA ALA A 128 -6.99 14.32 -5.21
C ALA A 128 -5.82 14.05 -4.25
N LEU A 129 -5.75 12.81 -3.74
CA LEU A 129 -4.81 12.36 -2.71
C LEU A 129 -3.34 12.67 -3.03
N HIS A 130 -2.86 12.32 -4.22
CA HIS A 130 -1.47 12.54 -4.63
C HIS A 130 -1.07 14.03 -4.60
N GLY A 131 -1.96 14.91 -5.07
CA GLY A 131 -1.75 16.35 -5.02
C GLY A 131 -1.82 16.95 -3.62
N ILE A 132 -2.53 16.30 -2.69
CA ILE A 132 -2.56 16.67 -1.27
C ILE A 132 -1.22 16.33 -0.61
N HIS A 133 -0.69 15.12 -0.83
CA HIS A 133 0.60 14.72 -0.27
C HIS A 133 1.75 15.61 -0.77
N LEU A 134 1.82 15.88 -2.07
CA LEU A 134 2.81 16.78 -2.68
C LEU A 134 2.77 18.24 -2.17
N ALA A 135 1.68 18.68 -1.55
CA ALA A 135 1.59 20.02 -0.95
C ALA A 135 1.87 20.03 0.55
N CYS A 136 1.52 18.96 1.26
CA CYS A 136 1.68 18.88 2.72
C CYS A 136 3.04 18.34 3.17
N ASN A 137 3.71 17.56 2.32
CA ASN A 137 4.90 16.81 2.72
C ASN A 137 6.10 17.19 1.86
N ASP A 138 7.22 17.44 2.51
CA ASP A 138 8.52 17.61 1.86
C ASP A 138 8.98 16.29 1.24
N HIS A 139 9.33 16.33 -0.04
CA HIS A 139 9.78 15.18 -0.81
C HIS A 139 11.14 14.63 -0.31
N ALA A 140 11.97 15.44 0.34
CA ALA A 140 13.22 14.96 0.95
C ALA A 140 12.96 13.87 2.01
N TRP A 141 11.81 13.93 2.69
CA TRP A 141 11.39 12.97 3.71
C TRP A 141 10.72 11.70 3.13
N TYR A 142 10.49 11.62 1.82
CA TYR A 142 9.87 10.43 1.21
C TYR A 142 10.71 9.17 1.49
N ALA A 143 12.03 9.24 1.30
CA ALA A 143 12.94 8.11 1.48
C ALA A 143 12.88 7.49 2.89
N VAL A 144 13.00 8.30 3.95
CA VAL A 144 13.02 7.81 5.35
C VAL A 144 11.68 7.22 5.82
N THR A 145 10.58 7.46 5.09
CA THR A 145 9.26 6.87 5.38
C THR A 145 8.94 5.63 4.55
N GLN A 146 9.49 5.52 3.34
CA GLN A 146 9.30 4.35 2.46
C GLN A 146 10.28 3.23 2.79
N ASP A 147 11.52 3.59 3.11
CA ASP A 147 12.57 2.66 3.46
C ASP A 147 12.50 2.29 4.95
N LYS A 148 12.11 1.05 5.23
CA LYS A 148 11.89 0.55 6.59
C LYS A 148 13.17 0.46 7.42
N LEU A 149 14.35 0.42 6.80
CA LEU A 149 15.63 0.41 7.50
C LEU A 149 16.04 1.84 7.92
N LEU A 150 15.86 2.83 7.03
CA LEU A 150 16.03 4.24 7.37
C LEU A 150 15.01 4.71 8.42
N PHE A 151 13.75 4.27 8.30
CA PHE A 151 12.74 4.48 9.33
C PHE A 151 13.15 3.89 10.68
N HIS A 152 13.60 2.61 10.70
CA HIS A 152 14.00 1.93 11.92
C HIS A 152 15.19 2.62 12.60
N ALA A 153 16.21 3.01 11.82
CA ALA A 153 17.36 3.76 12.32
C ALA A 153 16.97 5.13 12.90
N ALA A 154 16.14 5.91 12.19
CA ALA A 154 15.68 7.22 12.64
C ALA A 154 14.80 7.13 13.90
N ALA A 155 13.90 6.15 13.96
CA ALA A 155 13.03 5.93 15.11
C ALA A 155 13.79 5.42 16.34
N THR A 156 14.74 4.49 16.16
CA THR A 156 15.62 4.00 17.23
C THR A 156 16.50 5.12 17.78
N GLY A 157 17.10 5.93 16.91
CA GLY A 157 17.90 7.10 17.30
C GLY A 157 17.11 8.19 18.03
N ALA A 158 15.79 8.26 17.81
CA ALA A 158 14.87 9.14 18.52
C ALA A 158 14.27 8.52 19.80
N GLY A 159 14.69 7.32 20.21
CA GLY A 159 14.18 6.63 21.42
C GLY A 159 12.71 6.21 21.31
N LEU A 160 12.23 5.93 20.10
CA LEU A 160 10.85 5.50 19.84
C LEU A 160 10.74 3.96 19.87
N PRO A 161 9.62 3.40 20.38
CA PRO A 161 9.41 1.95 20.39
C PRO A 161 9.16 1.44 18.96
N VAL A 162 10.09 0.65 18.44
CA VAL A 162 10.01 -0.08 17.17
C VAL A 162 10.30 -1.56 17.41
N PRO A 163 9.92 -2.50 16.52
CA PRO A 163 10.25 -3.91 16.69
C PRO A 163 11.77 -4.09 16.76
N GLU A 164 12.24 -4.99 17.61
CA GLU A 164 13.66 -5.32 17.71
C GLU A 164 14.15 -5.81 16.34
N LEU A 165 15.10 -5.11 15.73
CA LEU A 165 15.79 -5.61 14.55
C LEU A 165 16.73 -6.74 14.98
N LEU A 166 16.63 -7.91 14.34
CA LEU A 166 17.49 -9.06 14.60
C LEU A 166 18.64 -9.11 13.60
N ALA A 167 18.35 -8.94 12.30
CA ALA A 167 19.33 -8.87 11.22
C ALA A 167 18.80 -8.12 9.99
N VAL A 168 19.69 -7.72 9.09
CA VAL A 168 19.38 -7.15 7.76
C VAL A 168 19.86 -8.13 6.69
N VAL A 169 18.99 -8.52 5.77
CA VAL A 169 19.34 -9.31 4.58
C VAL A 169 19.41 -8.37 3.39
N HIS A 170 20.63 -8.02 2.97
CA HIS A 170 20.90 -7.11 1.85
C HIS A 170 22.38 -7.23 1.46
N SER A 171 22.70 -7.09 0.17
CA SER A 171 24.06 -7.23 -0.37
C SER A 171 25.07 -6.20 0.18
N SER A 172 24.63 -4.97 0.39
CA SER A 172 25.47 -3.81 0.75
C SER A 172 24.93 -2.89 1.86
N ARG A 173 23.94 -3.33 2.66
CA ARG A 173 23.30 -2.48 3.70
C ARG A 173 23.29 -3.16 5.05
N GLU A 174 23.56 -2.36 6.07
CA GLU A 174 23.83 -2.81 7.44
C GLU A 174 22.99 -2.04 8.46
N ALA A 175 22.98 -2.52 9.70
CA ALA A 175 22.46 -1.79 10.85
C ALA A 175 23.44 -1.92 12.02
N VAL A 176 23.62 -0.83 12.79
CA VAL A 176 24.60 -0.78 13.88
C VAL A 176 24.35 -1.89 14.91
N GLY A 177 25.33 -2.77 15.11
CA GLY A 177 25.27 -3.85 16.08
C GLY A 177 24.35 -5.03 15.69
N LYS A 178 23.97 -5.18 14.42
CA LYS A 178 23.15 -6.30 13.93
C LYS A 178 23.80 -6.96 12.70
N PRO A 179 23.64 -8.29 12.49
CA PRO A 179 24.21 -8.97 11.32
C PRO A 179 23.68 -8.41 10.00
N ALA A 180 24.60 -8.19 9.07
CA ALA A 180 24.31 -7.95 7.66
C ALA A 180 24.52 -9.25 6.88
N LEU A 181 23.51 -9.67 6.12
CA LEU A 181 23.41 -11.00 5.51
C LEU A 181 23.31 -10.83 4.00
N ALA A 182 24.47 -10.91 3.32
CA ALA A 182 24.60 -10.62 1.91
C ALA A 182 24.42 -11.84 0.98
N THR A 183 24.34 -13.06 1.52
CA THR A 183 24.22 -14.30 0.73
C THR A 183 23.27 -15.31 1.38
N VAL A 184 22.87 -16.34 0.61
CA VAL A 184 22.03 -17.45 1.07
C VAL A 184 22.73 -18.20 2.21
N GLU A 185 24.03 -18.44 2.11
CA GLU A 185 24.81 -19.18 3.10
C GLU A 185 24.93 -18.42 4.41
N ALA A 186 25.18 -17.11 4.35
CA ALA A 186 25.23 -16.24 5.53
C ALA A 186 23.86 -16.17 6.23
N THR A 187 22.79 -16.02 5.44
CA THR A 187 21.41 -15.99 5.94
C THR A 187 21.04 -17.33 6.57
N ALA A 188 21.28 -18.45 5.88
CA ALA A 188 21.06 -19.79 6.39
C ALA A 188 21.91 -20.10 7.64
N SER A 189 23.07 -19.48 7.81
CA SER A 189 23.88 -19.62 9.03
C SER A 189 23.16 -19.04 10.24
N VAL A 190 22.67 -17.79 10.14
CA VAL A 190 21.92 -17.12 11.24
C VAL A 190 20.56 -17.77 11.50
N LEU A 191 19.85 -18.22 10.45
CA LEU A 191 18.58 -18.94 10.58
C LEU A 191 18.70 -20.28 11.33
N ARG A 192 19.90 -20.85 11.50
CA ARG A 192 20.09 -22.09 12.29
C ARG A 192 20.13 -21.87 13.81
N ASP A 193 20.09 -20.62 14.29
CA ASP A 193 19.98 -20.33 15.73
C ASP A 193 18.51 -20.38 16.19
N PRO A 194 18.11 -21.30 17.09
CA PRO A 194 16.77 -21.32 17.66
C PRO A 194 16.38 -20.02 18.39
N ALA A 195 17.34 -19.26 18.95
CA ALA A 195 17.07 -18.03 19.68
C ALA A 195 16.61 -16.85 18.78
N LEU A 196 16.79 -16.97 17.45
CA LEU A 196 16.22 -16.06 16.47
C LEU A 196 14.68 -16.14 16.45
N TYR A 197 14.10 -17.29 16.79
CA TYR A 197 12.67 -17.56 16.69
C TYR A 197 11.89 -17.12 17.96
N PRO A 198 10.61 -16.75 17.84
CA PRO A 198 9.89 -16.44 16.60
C PRO A 198 10.34 -15.10 16.02
N PHE A 199 10.38 -15.00 14.69
CA PHE A 199 10.69 -13.77 13.97
C PHE A 199 9.64 -13.42 12.92
N PHE A 200 9.67 -12.17 12.48
CA PHE A 200 8.89 -11.64 11.38
C PHE A 200 9.82 -10.89 10.42
N ALA A 201 9.83 -11.29 9.16
CA ALA A 201 10.66 -10.69 8.12
C ALA A 201 9.80 -9.89 7.12
N LYS A 202 10.30 -8.74 6.67
CA LYS A 202 9.58 -7.85 5.73
C LYS A 202 10.52 -7.12 4.79
N PRO A 203 10.14 -6.87 3.51
CA PRO A 203 10.97 -6.10 2.59
C PRO A 203 11.22 -4.68 3.07
N ILE A 204 12.43 -4.16 2.86
CA ILE A 204 12.83 -2.81 3.29
C ILE A 204 12.05 -1.74 2.53
N ALA A 205 11.87 -1.90 1.21
CA ALA A 205 11.12 -0.97 0.34
C ALA A 205 9.66 -1.40 0.07
N GLY A 206 9.15 -2.40 0.80
CA GLY A 206 7.83 -3.00 0.59
C GLY A 206 6.67 -2.15 1.11
N ILE A 207 5.52 -2.25 0.44
CA ILE A 207 4.22 -1.69 0.87
C ILE A 207 3.20 -2.83 0.89
N TYR A 208 2.07 -2.64 1.58
CA TYR A 208 0.92 -3.54 1.59
C TYR A 208 1.15 -4.94 2.22
N SER A 209 2.29 -5.14 2.89
CA SER A 209 2.74 -6.43 3.45
C SER A 209 2.73 -7.57 2.41
N LEU A 210 3.19 -7.23 1.21
CA LEU A 210 3.69 -8.19 0.22
C LEU A 210 5.10 -8.63 0.63
N GLY A 211 5.48 -9.87 0.35
CA GLY A 211 6.80 -10.44 0.72
C GLY A 211 7.04 -10.63 2.23
N ALA A 212 6.04 -10.43 3.08
CA ALA A 212 6.19 -10.60 4.52
C ALA A 212 6.14 -12.08 4.93
N ILE A 213 7.10 -12.52 5.74
CA ILE A 213 7.25 -13.90 6.23
C ILE A 213 7.20 -13.90 7.76
N SER A 214 6.48 -14.85 8.36
CA SER A 214 6.48 -15.08 9.81
C SER A 214 7.02 -16.48 10.08
N ALA A 215 7.94 -16.63 11.02
CA ALA A 215 8.54 -17.92 11.36
C ALA A 215 8.38 -18.20 12.85
N ASP A 216 7.77 -19.36 13.18
CA ASP A 216 7.40 -19.76 14.54
C ASP A 216 8.57 -20.38 15.29
N ARG A 217 9.21 -21.38 14.69
CA ARG A 217 10.24 -22.21 15.34
C ARG A 217 11.12 -22.93 14.32
N LEU A 218 12.32 -23.28 14.78
CA LEU A 218 13.22 -24.26 14.17
C LEU A 218 12.96 -25.65 14.77
N ASP A 219 13.19 -26.72 14.01
CA ASP A 219 13.22 -28.10 14.53
C ASP A 219 14.63 -28.70 14.57
N THR A 220 14.75 -29.90 15.13
CA THR A 220 16.02 -30.63 15.24
C THR A 220 16.55 -31.18 13.90
N ARG A 221 15.85 -30.96 12.79
CA ARG A 221 16.22 -31.35 11.42
C ARG A 221 16.56 -30.13 10.55
N ALA A 222 16.69 -28.95 11.16
CA ALA A 222 16.89 -27.67 10.47
C ALA A 222 15.79 -27.35 9.43
N ARG A 223 14.53 -27.56 9.82
CA ARG A 223 13.34 -27.06 9.12
C ARG A 223 12.70 -25.92 9.90
N ALA A 224 12.34 -24.86 9.18
CA ALA A 224 11.63 -23.71 9.73
C ALA A 224 10.12 -23.94 9.56
N TYR A 225 9.37 -23.77 10.65
CA TYR A 225 7.91 -23.74 10.62
C TYR A 225 7.44 -22.30 10.51
N LEU A 226 6.55 -22.03 9.56
CA LEU A 226 6.07 -20.71 9.18
C LEU A 226 4.68 -20.44 9.76
N GLY A 227 4.39 -19.16 10.04
CA GLY A 227 3.17 -18.72 10.70
C GLY A 227 1.89 -18.80 9.86
N ASP A 228 1.96 -19.37 8.66
CA ASP A 228 0.80 -19.80 7.86
C ASP A 228 0.49 -21.30 8.00
N GLY A 229 1.27 -22.03 8.80
CA GLY A 229 1.16 -23.46 9.04
C GLY A 229 2.02 -24.34 8.13
N THR A 230 2.79 -23.76 7.20
CA THR A 230 3.71 -24.51 6.32
C THR A 230 5.10 -24.70 6.96
N ASP A 231 5.95 -25.53 6.36
CA ASP A 231 7.34 -25.69 6.77
C ASP A 231 8.30 -25.91 5.58
N CYS A 232 9.49 -25.33 5.66
CA CYS A 232 10.51 -25.31 4.60
C CYS A 232 11.91 -25.64 5.14
N SER A 233 12.89 -25.92 4.27
CA SER A 233 14.28 -26.03 4.74
C SER A 233 14.87 -24.64 4.99
N ILE A 234 15.88 -24.58 5.85
CA ILE A 234 16.58 -23.32 6.15
C ILE A 234 17.31 -22.76 4.92
N THR A 235 17.68 -23.59 3.94
CA THR A 235 18.26 -23.13 2.67
C THR A 235 17.20 -22.44 1.80
N ASP A 236 15.97 -22.99 1.73
CA ASP A 236 14.87 -22.40 0.96
C ASP A 236 14.46 -21.04 1.58
N LEU A 237 14.27 -21.00 2.90
CA LEU A 237 13.94 -19.78 3.62
C LEU A 237 15.04 -18.71 3.51
N ALA A 238 16.32 -19.11 3.48
CA ALA A 238 17.41 -18.20 3.21
C ALA A 238 17.36 -17.64 1.78
N ALA A 239 17.09 -18.49 0.78
CA ALA A 239 16.94 -18.07 -0.61
C ALA A 239 15.79 -17.07 -0.77
N ASP A 240 14.60 -17.38 -0.24
CA ASP A 240 13.43 -16.50 -0.24
C ASP A 240 13.71 -15.14 0.39
N LEU A 241 14.44 -15.11 1.53
CA LEU A 241 14.82 -13.87 2.22
C LEU A 241 15.88 -13.06 1.47
N THR A 242 16.68 -13.68 0.61
CA THR A 242 17.67 -13.01 -0.26
C THR A 242 17.14 -12.65 -1.65
N ALA A 243 15.92 -13.06 -2.01
CA ALA A 243 15.38 -12.90 -3.36
C ALA A 243 14.81 -11.50 -3.68
N ASP A 244 14.68 -10.62 -2.68
CA ASP A 244 14.30 -9.22 -2.87
C ASP A 244 15.57 -8.35 -2.97
N ASP A 245 15.85 -7.79 -4.15
CA ASP A 245 16.99 -6.87 -4.40
C ASP A 245 16.95 -5.62 -3.49
N GLY A 246 15.77 -5.24 -2.98
CA GLY A 246 15.60 -4.16 -2.01
C GLY A 246 15.93 -4.58 -0.57
N GLY A 247 16.11 -5.88 -0.32
CA GLY A 247 16.48 -6.51 0.94
C GLY A 247 15.35 -6.66 1.96
N MET A 248 15.58 -7.49 2.98
CA MET A 248 14.65 -7.81 4.06
C MET A 248 15.16 -7.34 5.42
N LEU A 249 14.25 -6.88 6.28
CA LEU A 249 14.50 -6.78 7.72
C LEU A 249 14.00 -8.05 8.40
N ILE A 250 14.83 -8.71 9.20
CA ILE A 250 14.40 -9.75 10.14
C ILE A 250 14.20 -9.08 11.50
N GLN A 251 12.98 -9.09 12.03
CA GLN A 251 12.62 -8.46 13.30
C GLN A 251 12.05 -9.48 14.29
N ARG A 252 12.21 -9.25 15.60
CA ARG A 252 11.57 -10.07 16.64
C ARG A 252 10.05 -9.99 16.46
N ARG A 253 9.37 -11.14 16.46
CA ARG A 253 7.91 -11.14 16.27
C ARG A 253 7.22 -10.57 17.51
N LEU A 254 6.45 -9.50 17.31
CA LEU A 254 5.60 -8.91 18.35
C LEU A 254 4.46 -9.87 18.71
N ARG A 255 4.08 -9.89 19.98
CA ARG A 255 2.86 -10.57 20.47
C ARG A 255 1.73 -9.55 20.65
N PRO A 256 0.46 -9.93 20.47
CA PRO A 256 -0.66 -9.03 20.76
C PRO A 256 -0.79 -8.71 22.25
N ALA A 257 -1.32 -7.53 22.55
CA ALA A 257 -1.68 -7.14 23.91
C ALA A 257 -2.63 -8.16 24.57
N VAL A 258 -2.44 -8.42 25.87
CA VAL A 258 -3.11 -9.52 26.60
C VAL A 258 -4.65 -9.46 26.52
N SER A 259 -5.24 -8.27 26.51
CA SER A 259 -6.69 -8.10 26.30
C SER A 259 -7.15 -8.50 24.90
N ILE A 260 -6.41 -8.10 23.86
CA ILE A 260 -6.68 -8.49 22.46
C ILE A 260 -6.56 -10.01 22.32
N ALA A 261 -5.48 -10.62 22.85
CA ALA A 261 -5.28 -12.07 22.81
C ALA A 261 -6.44 -12.85 23.46
N ARG A 262 -6.88 -12.41 24.65
CA ARG A 262 -7.99 -13.00 25.41
C ARG A 262 -9.37 -12.84 24.74
N ASP A 263 -9.57 -11.76 23.98
CA ASP A 263 -10.90 -11.39 23.48
C ASP A 263 -11.11 -11.67 21.99
N PHE A 264 -10.06 -11.57 21.18
CA PHE A 264 -10.11 -11.68 19.72
C PHE A 264 -9.08 -12.67 19.15
N GLY A 265 -8.35 -13.40 20.01
CA GLY A 265 -7.37 -14.41 19.62
C GLY A 265 -5.96 -13.86 19.42
N ASP A 266 -4.99 -14.77 19.30
CA ASP A 266 -3.55 -14.46 19.26
C ASP A 266 -3.09 -13.90 17.89
N ARG A 267 -3.66 -12.75 17.48
CA ARG A 267 -3.27 -12.02 16.27
C ARG A 267 -3.04 -10.55 16.56
N LEU A 268 -1.95 -10.03 16.01
CA LEU A 268 -1.53 -8.65 16.22
C LEU A 268 -2.48 -7.67 15.53
N TRP A 269 -3.17 -6.85 16.31
CA TRP A 269 -3.89 -5.68 15.80
C TRP A 269 -2.90 -4.51 15.66
N SER A 270 -3.05 -3.71 14.61
CA SER A 270 -2.39 -2.40 14.53
C SER A 270 -3.38 -1.27 14.30
N ILE A 271 -3.00 -0.07 14.70
CA ILE A 271 -3.81 1.14 14.58
C ILE A 271 -3.22 2.01 13.49
N ARG A 272 -4.03 2.33 12.47
CA ARG A 272 -3.76 3.36 11.46
C ARG A 272 -4.17 4.71 12.01
N LEU A 273 -3.22 5.59 12.36
CA LEU A 273 -3.49 6.94 12.83
C LEU A 273 -3.18 7.99 11.78
N LEU A 274 -4.13 8.89 11.52
CA LEU A 274 -3.96 10.06 10.66
C LEU A 274 -3.56 11.27 11.51
N VAL A 275 -2.30 11.68 11.39
CA VAL A 275 -1.71 12.78 12.16
C VAL A 275 -1.44 13.97 11.25
N LEU A 276 -1.89 15.15 11.67
CA LEU A 276 -1.64 16.43 10.99
C LEU A 276 -0.68 17.25 11.84
N LEU A 277 0.48 17.63 11.32
CA LEU A 277 1.36 18.59 11.98
C LEU A 277 0.83 20.01 11.74
N THR A 278 0.18 20.56 12.77
CA THR A 278 -0.21 21.97 12.84
C THR A 278 0.87 22.78 13.54
N ASP A 279 0.73 24.09 13.55
CA ASP A 279 1.71 24.97 14.21
C ASP A 279 1.64 24.86 15.75
N ASP A 280 0.49 24.42 16.31
CA ASP A 280 0.34 23.96 17.69
C ASP A 280 0.99 22.57 17.97
N GLY A 281 1.50 21.88 16.94
CA GLY A 281 2.07 20.54 17.01
C GLY A 281 1.23 19.44 16.34
N PRO A 282 1.53 18.15 16.61
CA PRO A 282 0.84 17.02 16.00
C PRO A 282 -0.60 16.84 16.54
N GLN A 283 -1.58 16.79 15.65
CA GLN A 283 -2.97 16.47 15.98
C GLN A 283 -3.37 15.11 15.39
N VAL A 284 -3.72 14.15 16.24
CA VAL A 284 -4.38 12.90 15.82
C VAL A 284 -5.83 13.22 15.43
N THR A 285 -6.19 13.00 14.17
CA THR A 285 -7.51 13.39 13.63
C THR A 285 -8.43 12.22 13.29
N ARG A 286 -7.88 11.04 13.05
CA ARG A 286 -8.58 9.75 12.89
C ARG A 286 -7.69 8.63 13.40
N ALA A 287 -8.31 7.58 13.93
CA ALA A 287 -7.65 6.32 14.23
C ALA A 287 -8.53 5.15 13.77
N VAL A 288 -7.92 4.13 13.17
CA VAL A 288 -8.61 2.94 12.68
C VAL A 288 -7.85 1.71 13.14
N ALA A 289 -8.47 0.85 13.94
CA ALA A 289 -7.92 -0.46 14.23
C ALA A 289 -8.03 -1.35 12.99
N LYS A 290 -6.92 -1.94 12.57
CA LYS A 290 -6.79 -2.95 11.52
C LYS A 290 -6.77 -4.31 12.21
N ILE A 291 -7.69 -5.19 11.82
CA ILE A 291 -8.01 -6.42 12.54
C ILE A 291 -7.83 -7.61 11.58
N PRO A 292 -6.84 -8.48 11.81
CA PRO A 292 -6.67 -9.71 11.02
C PRO A 292 -7.87 -10.65 11.15
N ALA A 293 -8.29 -11.22 10.02
CA ALA A 293 -9.19 -12.36 9.98
C ALA A 293 -8.48 -13.65 10.43
N PRO A 294 -9.23 -14.71 10.77
CA PRO A 294 -8.68 -16.05 10.90
C PRO A 294 -7.86 -16.46 9.67
N GLY A 295 -6.66 -17.03 9.90
CA GLY A 295 -5.71 -17.41 8.86
C GLY A 295 -4.86 -16.28 8.26
N ASN A 296 -5.21 -15.00 8.45
CA ASN A 296 -4.41 -13.90 7.89
C ASN A 296 -3.24 -13.50 8.81
N VAL A 297 -2.01 -13.70 8.33
CA VAL A 297 -0.76 -13.28 9.01
C VAL A 297 -0.53 -11.76 9.04
N ALA A 298 -1.38 -10.97 8.38
CA ALA A 298 -1.27 -9.52 8.30
C ALA A 298 -2.64 -8.84 8.21
N ASP A 299 -2.74 -7.64 8.76
CA ASP A 299 -3.96 -6.86 9.04
C ASP A 299 -4.44 -5.95 7.89
N ASN A 300 -3.75 -5.95 6.74
CA ASN A 300 -4.08 -5.04 5.64
C ASN A 300 -5.45 -5.36 5.01
N PHE A 301 -6.30 -4.35 4.92
CA PHE A 301 -7.73 -4.47 4.63
C PHE A 301 -8.10 -5.00 3.23
N TRP A 302 -7.13 -5.08 2.30
CA TRP A 302 -7.36 -5.72 0.98
C TRP A 302 -7.44 -7.25 1.06
N ARG A 303 -6.91 -7.87 2.13
CA ARG A 303 -6.95 -9.32 2.32
C ARG A 303 -8.39 -9.76 2.67
N PRO A 304 -8.93 -10.82 2.04
CA PRO A 304 -10.28 -11.30 2.33
C PRO A 304 -10.54 -11.51 3.83
N GLY A 305 -11.72 -11.10 4.29
CA GLY A 305 -12.16 -11.22 5.67
C GLY A 305 -11.57 -10.21 6.66
N ASN A 306 -10.48 -9.50 6.34
CA ASN A 306 -9.89 -8.52 7.25
C ASN A 306 -10.87 -7.38 7.55
N MET A 307 -10.81 -6.88 8.78
CA MET A 307 -11.79 -5.92 9.31
C MET A 307 -11.08 -4.62 9.70
N ILE A 308 -11.83 -3.51 9.69
CA ILE A 308 -11.39 -2.21 10.21
C ILE A 308 -12.44 -1.63 11.15
N ALA A 309 -11.98 -1.09 12.28
CA ALA A 309 -12.84 -0.41 13.25
C ALA A 309 -12.43 1.06 13.42
N ALA A 310 -13.38 1.98 13.29
CA ALA A 310 -13.20 3.37 13.66
C ALA A 310 -13.00 3.48 15.18
N VAL A 311 -12.00 4.23 15.62
CA VAL A 311 -11.68 4.39 17.04
C VAL A 311 -11.98 5.83 17.46
N ASN A 312 -12.68 5.98 18.58
CA ASN A 312 -12.83 7.27 19.24
C ASN A 312 -11.45 7.72 19.75
N VAL A 313 -10.89 8.78 19.14
CA VAL A 313 -9.52 9.24 19.47
C VAL A 313 -9.40 9.67 20.94
N GLY A 314 -10.48 10.14 21.57
CA GLY A 314 -10.47 10.57 22.97
C GLY A 314 -10.54 9.44 24.00
N THR A 315 -11.13 8.29 23.68
CA THR A 315 -11.38 7.19 24.64
C THR A 315 -10.71 5.86 24.29
N GLY A 316 -10.21 5.69 23.07
CA GLY A 316 -9.67 4.40 22.60
C GLY A 316 -10.73 3.34 22.35
N THR A 317 -12.02 3.71 22.32
CA THR A 317 -13.14 2.80 22.11
C THR A 317 -13.44 2.63 20.62
N THR A 318 -13.72 1.41 20.16
CA THR A 318 -14.21 1.18 18.80
C THR A 318 -15.67 1.64 18.63
N GLU A 319 -15.94 2.47 17.63
CA GLU A 319 -17.27 3.07 17.40
C GLU A 319 -18.07 2.39 16.30
N ARG A 320 -17.39 1.97 15.23
CA ARG A 320 -18.01 1.34 14.05
C ARG A 320 -17.04 0.40 13.34
N VAL A 321 -17.50 -0.78 12.95
CA VAL A 321 -16.71 -1.89 12.39
C VAL A 321 -17.14 -2.20 10.96
N VAL A 322 -16.20 -2.54 10.08
CA VAL A 322 -16.44 -2.85 8.66
C VAL A 322 -15.57 -4.01 8.18
N ARG A 323 -16.14 -4.89 7.34
CA ARG A 323 -15.41 -5.79 6.42
C ARG A 323 -16.00 -5.68 5.02
N GLY A 324 -15.20 -5.96 3.99
CA GLY A 324 -15.63 -5.84 2.59
C GLY A 324 -15.90 -4.40 2.12
N THR A 325 -16.24 -4.22 0.84
CA THR A 325 -16.48 -2.89 0.24
C THR A 325 -17.63 -2.93 -0.77
N GLY A 326 -18.23 -1.79 -1.08
CA GLY A 326 -19.42 -1.73 -1.94
C GLY A 326 -20.56 -2.65 -1.46
N MET A 327 -21.11 -3.48 -2.34
CA MET A 327 -22.16 -4.45 -2.00
C MET A 327 -21.73 -5.45 -0.90
N GLU A 328 -20.45 -5.82 -0.86
CA GLU A 328 -19.88 -6.79 0.10
C GLU A 328 -19.57 -6.16 1.46
N MET A 329 -19.90 -4.87 1.66
CA MET A 329 -19.60 -4.16 2.91
C MET A 329 -20.56 -4.58 4.04
N GLU A 330 -20.07 -5.39 4.97
CA GLU A 330 -20.74 -5.68 6.24
C GLU A 330 -20.30 -4.69 7.32
N VAL A 331 -21.20 -4.43 8.27
CA VAL A 331 -21.09 -3.31 9.22
C VAL A 331 -21.56 -3.74 10.62
N ASP A 332 -20.80 -3.39 11.64
CA ASP A 332 -21.16 -3.54 13.07
C ASP A 332 -21.58 -4.97 13.48
N PHE A 333 -20.87 -5.96 12.94
CA PHE A 333 -20.95 -7.39 13.25
C PHE A 333 -19.98 -7.76 14.39
N ASP A 334 -20.13 -8.98 14.93
CA ASP A 334 -19.29 -9.53 16.01
C ASP A 334 -18.05 -10.25 15.47
N HIS A 335 -17.03 -10.44 16.31
CA HIS A 335 -15.77 -11.05 15.87
C HIS A 335 -15.99 -12.47 15.34
N PRO A 336 -15.65 -12.79 14.08
CA PRO A 336 -16.15 -13.99 13.39
C PRO A 336 -15.65 -15.32 13.96
N GLU A 337 -14.64 -15.30 14.81
CA GLU A 337 -14.06 -16.49 15.45
C GLU A 337 -14.41 -16.61 16.95
N THR A 338 -14.53 -15.49 17.67
CA THR A 338 -14.73 -15.50 19.13
C THR A 338 -16.13 -15.07 19.56
N GLY A 339 -16.97 -14.59 18.64
CA GLY A 339 -18.32 -14.07 18.92
C GLY A 339 -18.37 -12.82 19.78
N LYS A 340 -17.22 -12.26 20.23
CA LYS A 340 -17.19 -11.06 21.06
C LYS A 340 -17.48 -9.80 20.25
N ARG A 341 -18.20 -8.87 20.86
CA ARG A 341 -18.62 -7.62 20.23
C ARG A 341 -17.40 -6.76 19.85
N LEU A 342 -17.28 -6.41 18.57
CA LEU A 342 -16.17 -5.57 18.08
C LEU A 342 -16.41 -4.06 18.25
N VAL A 343 -17.66 -3.63 18.43
CA VAL A 343 -18.05 -2.23 18.76
C VAL A 343 -18.11 -2.05 20.27
N GLY A 344 -17.55 -0.96 20.80
CA GLY A 344 -17.46 -0.73 22.25
C GLY A 344 -16.25 -1.39 22.91
N ALA A 345 -15.37 -2.04 22.14
CA ALA A 345 -14.12 -2.58 22.64
C ALA A 345 -13.16 -1.43 22.98
N VAL A 346 -12.64 -1.41 24.21
CA VAL A 346 -11.63 -0.44 24.66
C VAL A 346 -10.25 -1.00 24.34
N LEU A 347 -9.48 -0.26 23.53
CA LEU A 347 -8.15 -0.67 23.12
C LEU A 347 -7.13 -0.45 24.26
N PRO A 348 -6.19 -1.40 24.48
CA PRO A 348 -5.17 -1.28 25.51
C PRO A 348 -4.24 -0.09 25.28
N ASP A 349 -3.69 0.43 26.38
CA ASP A 349 -2.62 1.43 26.44
C ASP A 349 -2.86 2.71 25.62
N TRP A 350 -4.12 3.04 25.35
CA TRP A 350 -4.51 4.13 24.44
C TRP A 350 -3.85 5.49 24.73
N PRO A 351 -3.75 5.97 25.99
CA PRO A 351 -3.05 7.22 26.29
C PRO A 351 -1.55 7.16 25.96
N GLN A 352 -0.89 6.02 26.22
CA GLN A 352 0.52 5.79 25.89
C GLN A 352 0.73 5.72 24.37
N LEU A 353 -0.22 5.11 23.64
CA LEU A 353 -0.19 5.07 22.18
C LEU A 353 -0.26 6.49 21.59
N LEU A 354 -1.14 7.34 22.13
CA LEU A 354 -1.24 8.75 21.72
C LEU A 354 0.02 9.56 22.07
N ASP A 355 0.67 9.33 23.21
CA ASP A 355 1.97 9.95 23.53
C ASP A 355 3.06 9.50 22.54
N VAL A 356 3.23 8.19 22.35
CA VAL A 356 4.23 7.60 21.45
C VAL A 356 4.07 8.15 20.04
N VAL A 357 2.84 8.23 19.52
CA VAL A 357 2.56 8.80 18.19
C VAL A 357 2.81 10.31 18.14
N GLN A 358 2.50 11.07 19.19
CA GLN A 358 2.79 12.52 19.22
C GLN A 358 4.29 12.82 19.33
N ARG A 359 5.08 12.01 20.06
CA ARG A 359 6.53 12.12 20.08
C ARG A 359 7.12 11.75 18.73
N ALA A 360 6.71 10.59 18.18
CA ALA A 360 7.14 10.11 16.88
C ALA A 360 6.84 11.11 15.75
N ALA A 361 5.65 11.72 15.74
CA ALA A 361 5.27 12.69 14.72
C ALA A 361 6.18 13.93 14.68
N ARG A 362 6.76 14.33 15.82
CA ARG A 362 7.74 15.44 15.91
C ARG A 362 9.12 15.07 15.37
N THR A 363 9.44 13.77 15.26
CA THR A 363 10.69 13.26 14.66
C THR A 363 10.69 13.39 13.12
N PHE A 364 9.52 13.48 12.48
CA PHE A 364 9.38 13.56 11.02
C PHE A 364 8.72 14.89 10.55
N PRO A 365 9.27 16.08 10.93
CA PRO A 365 8.59 17.37 10.78
C PRO A 365 8.32 17.81 9.33
N GLY A 366 9.10 17.32 8.36
CA GLY A 366 8.86 17.59 6.94
C GLY A 366 7.65 16.84 6.37
N VAL A 367 7.16 15.79 7.04
CA VAL A 367 5.94 15.07 6.66
C VAL A 367 4.80 15.65 7.48
N ARG A 368 4.10 16.69 7.00
CA ARG A 368 3.05 17.37 7.80
C ARG A 368 1.70 16.65 7.76
N THR A 369 1.49 15.73 6.82
CA THR A 369 0.38 14.75 6.85
C THR A 369 1.00 13.35 6.96
N GLN A 370 0.83 12.69 8.09
CA GLN A 370 1.44 11.39 8.39
C GLN A 370 0.36 10.32 8.59
N SER A 371 0.59 9.10 8.11
CA SER A 371 -0.20 7.93 8.51
C SER A 371 0.68 6.89 9.18
N TRP A 372 0.53 6.74 10.49
CA TRP A 372 1.25 5.77 11.30
C TRP A 372 0.51 4.43 11.36
N ASP A 373 1.24 3.32 11.28
CA ASP A 373 0.74 2.01 11.76
C ASP A 373 1.44 1.65 13.07
N VAL A 374 0.66 1.38 14.11
CA VAL A 374 1.15 1.13 15.48
C VAL A 374 0.54 -0.14 16.04
N ALA A 375 1.36 -1.14 16.34
CA ALA A 375 0.93 -2.42 16.92
C ALA A 375 0.51 -2.27 18.39
N LEU A 376 -0.55 -2.99 18.77
CA LEU A 376 -0.98 -3.17 20.15
C LEU A 376 -0.32 -4.44 20.72
N THR A 377 0.77 -4.29 21.49
CA THR A 377 1.57 -5.44 21.96
C THR A 377 1.42 -5.74 23.45
N ASP A 378 1.88 -6.92 23.87
CA ASP A 378 2.03 -7.29 25.29
C ASP A 378 3.05 -6.41 26.05
N ASN A 379 3.85 -5.63 25.33
CA ASN A 379 4.82 -4.66 25.84
C ASN A 379 4.43 -3.20 25.49
N GLY A 380 3.13 -2.95 25.24
CA GLY A 380 2.59 -1.63 24.91
C GLY A 380 2.60 -1.29 23.41
N PRO A 381 2.47 0.00 23.03
CA PRO A 381 2.37 0.44 21.63
C PRO A 381 3.74 0.46 20.92
N VAL A 382 3.83 -0.20 19.76
CA VAL A 382 5.07 -0.31 18.96
C VAL A 382 4.85 0.20 17.53
N LEU A 383 5.68 1.14 17.07
CA LEU A 383 5.59 1.76 15.74
C LEU A 383 6.08 0.79 14.66
N LEU A 384 5.22 0.46 13.68
CA LEU A 384 5.55 -0.48 12.59
C LEU A 384 6.16 0.23 11.38
N GLU A 385 5.57 1.37 11.00
CA GLU A 385 5.99 2.29 9.94
C GLU A 385 5.26 3.65 10.05
N VAL A 386 5.80 4.67 9.40
CA VAL A 386 5.10 5.92 9.06
C VAL A 386 5.04 6.07 7.55
N ASN A 387 3.90 6.50 7.03
CA ASN A 387 3.70 6.76 5.61
C ASN A 387 3.82 8.27 5.30
N TRP A 388 4.38 8.60 4.14
CA TRP A 388 4.40 9.95 3.56
C TRP A 388 2.99 10.33 3.07
N GLY A 389 2.17 10.88 3.96
CA GLY A 389 0.73 10.90 3.77
C GLY A 389 0.15 9.53 4.09
N GLY A 390 -0.69 9.00 3.21
CA GLY A 390 -1.17 7.62 3.26
C GLY A 390 -2.51 7.47 2.56
N ASP A 391 -3.03 6.25 2.46
CA ASP A 391 -4.39 6.08 1.95
C ASP A 391 -5.43 6.53 2.99
N LEU A 392 -6.34 7.39 2.56
CA LEU A 392 -7.43 7.91 3.38
C LEU A 392 -8.64 6.97 3.36
N ASN A 393 -8.64 5.93 2.51
CA ASN A 393 -9.74 4.99 2.36
C ASN A 393 -10.14 4.30 3.68
N LEU A 394 -9.18 3.84 4.50
CA LEU A 394 -9.47 3.11 5.74
C LEU A 394 -10.30 3.94 6.71
N ALA A 395 -9.94 5.21 6.92
CA ALA A 395 -10.72 6.13 7.74
C ALA A 395 -12.12 6.39 7.15
N GLN A 396 -12.21 6.59 5.84
CA GLN A 396 -13.48 6.91 5.17
C GLN A 396 -14.46 5.73 5.10
N LEU A 397 -13.95 4.50 5.06
CA LEU A 397 -14.71 3.27 5.21
C LEU A 397 -15.13 3.03 6.66
N ALA A 398 -14.19 3.05 7.61
CA ALA A 398 -14.42 2.69 9.00
C ALA A 398 -15.38 3.68 9.69
N TYR A 399 -15.10 4.98 9.64
CA TYR A 399 -15.99 6.01 10.21
C TYR A 399 -17.26 6.20 9.37
N GLY A 400 -17.21 5.88 8.06
CA GLY A 400 -18.35 6.06 7.16
C GLY A 400 -18.70 7.54 6.92
N TYR A 401 -17.71 8.43 7.06
CA TYR A 401 -17.78 9.82 6.60
C TYR A 401 -16.41 10.29 6.09
N GLY A 402 -16.43 11.28 5.20
CA GLY A 402 -15.22 11.78 4.56
C GLY A 402 -14.24 12.47 5.52
N VAL A 403 -12.94 12.35 5.27
CA VAL A 403 -11.88 12.91 6.12
C VAL A 403 -11.68 14.42 5.95
N LEU A 404 -12.20 15.03 4.88
CA LEU A 404 -12.11 16.48 4.66
C LEU A 404 -13.14 17.24 5.53
N ASP A 405 -12.92 17.17 6.84
CA ASP A 405 -13.52 18.07 7.83
C ASP A 405 -12.77 19.43 7.87
N GLU A 406 -13.16 20.31 8.78
CA GLU A 406 -12.57 21.65 8.87
C GLU A 406 -11.13 21.65 9.41
N ARG A 407 -10.72 20.67 10.24
CA ARG A 407 -9.33 20.55 10.69
C ARG A 407 -8.43 20.14 9.52
N TYR A 408 -8.86 19.13 8.75
CA TYR A 408 -8.14 18.72 7.54
C TYR A 408 -8.14 19.84 6.48
N ALA A 409 -9.25 20.56 6.31
CA ALA A 409 -9.32 21.69 5.38
C ALA A 409 -8.44 22.88 5.81
N ALA A 410 -8.35 23.20 7.10
CA ALA A 410 -7.42 24.20 7.63
C ALA A 410 -5.96 23.78 7.42
N HIS A 411 -5.62 22.51 7.68
CA HIS A 411 -4.31 21.94 7.40
C HIS A 411 -3.91 22.06 5.93
N LEU A 412 -4.83 21.78 5.00
CA LEU A 412 -4.58 21.99 3.57
C LEU A 412 -4.30 23.47 3.23
N ARG A 413 -5.00 24.44 3.84
CA ARG A 413 -4.77 25.88 3.61
C ARG A 413 -3.39 26.32 4.12
N MET A 414 -3.02 25.88 5.32
CA MET A 414 -1.72 26.14 5.95
C MET A 414 -0.56 25.61 5.09
N ASN A 415 -0.69 24.40 4.55
CA ASN A 415 0.27 23.81 3.62
C ASN A 415 0.14 24.32 2.16
N ALA A 416 -0.46 25.50 1.97
CA ALA A 416 -0.65 26.15 0.67
C ALA A 416 -1.30 25.26 -0.43
N TYR A 417 -2.07 24.23 -0.07
CA TYR A 417 -2.79 23.35 -1.02
C TYR A 417 -3.91 24.14 -1.70
N GLN A 418 -3.53 24.86 -2.74
CA GLN A 418 -4.39 25.60 -3.62
C GLN A 418 -4.71 24.73 -4.83
N LYS A 419 -5.99 24.40 -5.03
CA LYS A 419 -6.48 23.67 -6.22
C LYS A 419 -5.83 24.25 -7.48
N SER A 420 -5.18 23.36 -8.25
CA SER A 420 -3.89 23.67 -8.89
C SER A 420 -3.88 24.86 -9.86
N LYS A 421 -2.68 25.37 -10.18
CA LYS A 421 -2.47 26.39 -11.25
C LYS A 421 -3.23 26.05 -12.54
N ALA A 422 -3.42 24.78 -12.87
CA ALA A 422 -4.20 24.34 -14.03
C ALA A 422 -5.69 24.73 -13.95
N GLN A 423 -6.34 24.66 -12.78
CA GLN A 423 -7.74 25.09 -12.63
C GLN A 423 -7.88 26.61 -12.71
N ARG A 424 -6.91 27.37 -12.17
CA ARG A 424 -6.84 28.84 -12.38
C ARG A 424 -6.56 29.21 -13.84
N ARG A 425 -5.72 28.45 -14.56
CA ARG A 425 -5.47 28.63 -16.01
C ARG A 425 -6.72 28.31 -16.84
N LEU A 426 -7.42 27.22 -16.53
CA LEU A 426 -8.66 26.82 -17.22
C LEU A 426 -9.84 27.77 -16.91
N GLY A 427 -9.90 28.34 -15.70
CA GLY A 427 -10.82 29.40 -15.33
C GLY A 427 -10.61 30.64 -16.19
N ARG A 428 -9.38 31.20 -16.17
CA ARG A 428 -9.00 32.35 -17.00
C ARG A 428 -9.23 32.13 -18.50
N LEU A 429 -8.97 30.92 -19.01
CA LEU A 429 -9.23 30.57 -20.41
C LEU A 429 -10.74 30.62 -20.73
N ARG A 430 -11.59 30.15 -19.81
CA ARG A 430 -13.06 30.21 -19.94
C ARG A 430 -13.65 31.60 -19.72
N GLU A 431 -12.93 32.48 -19.03
CA GLU A 431 -13.29 33.90 -18.92
C GLU A 431 -12.87 34.71 -20.15
N ALA A 432 -11.75 34.33 -20.80
CA ALA A 432 -11.36 34.89 -22.11
C ALA A 432 -12.36 34.47 -23.21
N ILE A 433 -12.65 33.18 -23.34
CA ILE A 433 -13.63 32.57 -24.28
C ILE A 433 -15.11 32.94 -23.92
N ARG A 434 -15.32 33.96 -23.08
CA ARG A 434 -16.61 34.57 -22.73
C ARG A 434 -16.61 36.10 -22.84
N ARG A 435 -15.51 36.67 -23.32
CA ARG A 435 -15.32 38.11 -23.58
C ARG A 435 -15.03 38.38 -25.06
N ASP A 436 -14.56 37.37 -25.76
CA ASP A 436 -14.80 37.13 -27.19
C ASP A 436 -16.20 36.50 -27.40
#